data_AF-A0A132ECE2-F1
#
_entry.id   AF-A0A132ECE2-F1
#
_cell.length_a   1.000
_cell.length_b   1.000
_cell.length_c   1.000
_cell.angle_alpha   90.00
_cell.angle_beta   90.00
_cell.angle_gamma   90.00
#
_symmetry.space_group_name_H-M   'P 1'
#
loop_
_entity.id
_entity.type
_entity.pdbx_description
1 polymer ?
#
loop_
_entity_poly.entity_id
_entity_poly.type
_entity_poly.pdbx_seq_one_letter_code
_entity_poly.pdbx_strand_id
1 'polypeptide(L)'
;MKFIEDGNFKEWVRVALIIIGLPLVIFSVRSGLKDILSIMIFCVGIVVASIGGYASQAHMFKIKPFDTHFEKMRAKKNKSQDGRRNDEEF
;
A
#
# COMPACT_ATOMS: atom_id res chain seq x y z
N MET A 1 -15.63 -1.43 4.14
CA MET A 1 -14.49 -2.19 4.71
C MET A 1 -13.21 -1.39 4.46
N LYS A 2 -12.34 -1.21 5.46
CA LYS A 2 -11.04 -0.52 5.29
C LYS A 2 -9.95 -1.53 4.97
N PHE A 3 -9.22 -1.34 3.87
CA PHE A 3 -8.11 -2.21 3.45
C PHE A 3 -6.77 -1.81 4.08
N ILE A 4 -6.68 -0.60 4.63
CA ILE A 4 -5.50 -0.04 5.28
C ILE A 4 -5.74 0.00 6.79
N GLU A 5 -4.75 -0.45 7.54
CA GLU A 5 -4.70 -0.47 9.00
C GLU A 5 -3.28 -0.11 9.43
N ASP A 6 -3.16 0.81 10.41
CA ASP A 6 -1.88 1.32 10.90
C ASP A 6 -0.91 1.81 9.81
N GLY A 7 -1.45 2.44 8.76
CA GLY A 7 -0.66 3.03 7.67
C GLY A 7 -0.02 2.00 6.74
N ASN A 8 -0.46 0.74 6.75
CA ASN A 8 -0.13 -0.27 5.76
C ASN A 8 -1.39 -1.08 5.39
N PHE A 9 -1.32 -1.95 4.38
CA PHE A 9 -2.39 -2.89 4.12
C PHE A 9 -2.56 -3.88 5.28
N LYS A 10 -3.81 -4.24 5.55
CA LYS A 10 -4.14 -5.32 6.50
C LYS A 10 -3.39 -6.59 6.12
N GLU A 11 -3.04 -7.40 7.10
CA GLU A 11 -2.29 -8.65 6.88
C GLU A 11 -2.98 -9.54 5.84
N TRP A 12 -4.29 -9.74 5.97
CA TRP A 12 -5.06 -10.55 5.02
C TRP A 12 -5.03 -9.97 3.58
N VAL A 13 -4.96 -8.65 3.41
CA VAL A 13 -4.87 -8.01 2.09
C VAL A 13 -3.48 -8.28 1.49
N ARG A 14 -2.41 -8.13 2.28
CA ARG A 14 -1.04 -8.41 1.84
C ARG A 14 -0.88 -9.87 1.40
N VAL A 15 -1.42 -10.78 2.19
CA VAL A 15 -1.42 -12.22 1.90
C VAL A 15 -2.29 -12.54 0.67
N ALA A 16 -3.48 -11.97 0.56
CA ALA A 16 -4.36 -12.18 -0.58
C ALA A 16 -3.72 -11.72 -1.90
N LEU A 17 -3.03 -10.58 -1.92
CA LEU A 17 -2.30 -10.10 -3.09
C LEU A 17 -1.24 -11.11 -3.55
N ILE A 18 -0.50 -11.71 -2.63
CA ILE A 18 0.50 -12.75 -2.96
C ILE A 18 -0.20 -14.02 -3.47
N ILE A 19 -1.25 -14.46 -2.78
CA ILE A 19 -2.03 -15.66 -3.12
C ILE A 19 -2.76 -15.50 -4.46
N ILE A 20 -3.09 -14.28 -4.90
CA ILE A 20 -3.70 -14.05 -6.22
C ILE A 20 -2.62 -13.89 -7.30
N GLY A 21 -1.58 -13.11 -7.02
CA GLY A 21 -0.52 -12.82 -7.99
C GLY A 21 0.28 -14.05 -8.41
N LEU A 22 0.64 -14.93 -7.46
CA LEU A 22 1.43 -16.13 -7.78
C LEU A 22 0.68 -17.11 -8.70
N PRO A 23 -0.59 -17.48 -8.45
CA PRO A 23 -1.37 -18.28 -9.39
C PRO A 23 -1.55 -17.62 -10.74
N LEU A 24 -1.70 -16.29 -10.84
CA LEU A 24 -1.76 -15.62 -12.14
C LEU A 24 -0.49 -15.83 -12.95
N VAL A 25 0.68 -15.75 -12.31
CA VAL A 25 1.97 -16.07 -12.94
C VAL A 25 1.99 -17.52 -13.41
N ILE A 26 1.67 -18.48 -12.54
CA ILE A 26 1.69 -19.91 -12.87
C ILE A 26 0.69 -20.23 -14.01
N PHE A 27 -0.51 -19.67 -13.90
CA PHE A 27 -1.57 -19.83 -14.88
C PHE A 27 -1.13 -19.28 -16.24
N SER A 28 -0.58 -18.07 -16.30
CA SER A 28 -0.18 -17.45 -17.57
C SER A 28 0.77 -18.33 -18.40
N VAL A 29 1.72 -18.99 -17.73
CA VAL A 29 2.71 -19.88 -18.36
C VAL A 29 2.09 -21.21 -18.76
N ARG A 30 1.15 -21.75 -17.96
CA ARG A 30 0.63 -23.11 -18.16
C ARG A 30 -0.60 -23.20 -19.07
N SER A 31 -1.28 -22.08 -19.31
CA SER A 31 -2.61 -22.05 -19.95
C SER A 31 -2.60 -22.22 -21.47
N GLY A 32 -1.45 -22.11 -22.15
CA GLY A 32 -1.40 -22.13 -23.62
C GLY A 32 -2.15 -20.97 -24.28
N LEU A 33 -2.30 -19.85 -23.57
CA LEU A 33 -2.92 -18.63 -24.10
C LEU A 33 -2.05 -18.03 -25.22
N LYS A 34 -2.67 -17.25 -26.10
CA LYS A 34 -1.95 -16.45 -27.10
C LYS A 34 -0.83 -15.64 -26.45
N ASP A 35 0.32 -15.56 -27.10
CA ASP A 35 1.56 -15.00 -26.54
C ASP A 35 1.36 -13.64 -25.86
N ILE A 36 0.65 -12.71 -26.51
CA ILE A 36 0.41 -11.36 -25.97
C ILE A 36 -0.44 -11.42 -24.69
N LEU A 37 -1.50 -12.23 -24.67
CA LEU A 37 -2.37 -12.34 -23.49
C LEU A 37 -1.65 -13.04 -22.33
N SER A 38 -0.86 -14.08 -22.63
CA SER A 38 -0.04 -14.75 -21.63
C SER A 38 0.96 -13.77 -20.98
N ILE A 39 1.69 -12.98 -21.79
CA ILE A 39 2.63 -11.97 -21.29
C ILE A 39 1.92 -10.93 -20.42
N MET A 40 0.76 -10.43 -20.83
CA MET A 40 0.00 -9.45 -20.06
C MET A 40 -0.43 -10.01 -18.69
N ILE A 41 -0.97 -11.23 -18.65
CA ILE A 41 -1.40 -11.87 -17.39
C ILE A 41 -0.18 -12.15 -16.49
N PHE A 42 0.94 -12.57 -17.07
CA PHE A 42 2.19 -12.79 -16.36
C PHE A 42 2.67 -11.50 -15.67
N CYS A 43 2.75 -10.39 -16.41
CA CYS A 43 3.16 -9.09 -15.88
C CYS A 43 2.21 -8.61 -14.77
N VAL A 44 0.89 -8.76 -14.95
CA VAL A 44 -0.10 -8.43 -13.91
C VAL A 44 0.12 -9.27 -12.67
N GLY A 45 0.31 -10.58 -12.81
CA GLY A 45 0.58 -11.49 -11.70
C GLY A 45 1.82 -11.07 -10.89
N ILE A 46 2.90 -10.70 -11.57
CA ILE A 46 4.12 -10.18 -10.93
C ILE A 46 3.82 -8.91 -10.15
N VAL A 47 3.20 -7.90 -10.79
CA VAL A 47 2.92 -6.61 -10.13
C VAL A 47 2.06 -6.82 -8.88
N VAL A 48 1.00 -7.63 -8.99
CA VAL A 48 0.09 -7.93 -7.87
C VAL A 48 0.83 -8.63 -6.73
N ALA A 49 1.63 -9.67 -7.02
CA ALA A 49 2.41 -10.38 -6.01
C ALA A 49 3.46 -9.47 -5.35
N SER A 50 4.14 -8.64 -6.14
CA SER A 50 5.14 -7.68 -5.65
C SER A 50 4.53 -6.65 -4.70
N ILE A 51 3.34 -6.10 -4.99
CA ILE A 51 2.67 -5.16 -4.08
C ILE A 51 2.42 -5.82 -2.72
N GLY A 52 1.89 -7.05 -2.70
CA GLY A 52 1.68 -7.80 -1.46
C GLY A 52 2.98 -8.09 -0.71
N GLY A 53 4.03 -8.51 -1.44
CA GLY A 53 5.35 -8.79 -0.90
C GLY A 53 6.03 -7.55 -0.29
N TYR A 54 6.07 -6.44 -1.00
CA TYR A 54 6.64 -5.18 -0.50
C TYR A 54 5.83 -4.60 0.66
N ALA A 55 4.50 -4.68 0.64
CA ALA A 55 3.69 -4.29 1.77
C ALA A 55 3.96 -5.17 3.00
N SER A 56 4.24 -6.47 2.80
CA SER A 56 4.66 -7.37 3.88
C SER A 56 6.02 -6.99 4.45
N GLN A 57 7.02 -6.72 3.59
CA GLN A 57 8.33 -6.25 4.03
C GLN A 57 8.23 -4.91 4.77
N ALA A 58 7.44 -3.96 4.27
CA ALA A 58 7.22 -2.68 4.94
C ALA A 58 6.70 -2.87 6.38
N HIS A 59 5.78 -3.82 6.58
CA HIS A 59 5.31 -4.16 7.93
C HIS A 59 6.42 -4.75 8.81
N MET A 60 7.25 -5.66 8.28
CA MET A 60 8.40 -6.22 9.01
C MET A 60 9.38 -5.12 9.46
N PHE A 61 9.62 -4.13 8.61
CA PHE A 61 10.48 -2.98 8.93
C PHE A 61 9.75 -1.84 9.66
N LYS A 62 8.50 -2.04 10.10
CA LYS A 62 7.65 -1.04 10.77
C LYS A 62 7.47 0.26 9.95
N ILE A 63 7.61 0.16 8.63
CA ILE A 63 7.35 1.24 7.69
C ILE A 63 5.84 1.32 7.45
N LYS A 64 5.29 2.53 7.54
CA LYS A 64 3.87 2.81 7.37
C LYS A 64 3.65 3.72 6.14
N PRO A 65 3.65 3.16 4.92
CA PRO A 65 3.63 3.94 3.68
C PRO A 65 2.38 4.82 3.51
N PHE A 66 1.29 4.49 4.19
CA PHE A 66 0.00 5.19 4.13
C PHE A 66 -0.36 5.89 5.45
N ASP A 67 0.61 6.16 6.33
CA ASP A 67 0.33 6.88 7.57
C ASP A 67 0.10 8.38 7.31
N THR A 68 -0.84 8.96 8.04
CA THR A 68 -1.20 10.39 7.98
C THR A 68 -0.40 11.23 8.98
N HIS A 69 0.68 10.66 9.54
CA HIS A 69 1.47 11.32 10.57
C HIS A 69 1.99 12.69 10.11
N PHE A 70 2.39 12.84 8.84
CA PHE A 70 2.83 14.11 8.29
C PHE A 70 1.72 15.18 8.29
N GLU A 71 0.51 14.82 7.83
CA GLU A 71 -0.64 15.72 7.85
C GLU A 71 -1.03 16.11 9.28
N LYS A 72 -1.00 15.16 10.22
CA LYS A 72 -1.26 15.43 11.65
C LYS A 72 -0.24 16.40 12.24
N MET A 73 1.04 16.26 11.89
CA MET A 73 2.11 17.17 12.36
C MET A 73 1.94 18.57 11.77
N ARG A 74 1.59 18.67 10.48
CA ARG A 74 1.31 19.94 9.81
C ARG A 74 0.09 20.64 10.41
N ALA A 75 -0.99 19.89 10.66
CA ALA A 75 -2.20 20.41 11.30
C ALA A 75 -1.92 20.92 12.72
N LYS A 76 -1.15 20.17 13.52
CA LYS A 76 -0.71 20.63 14.85
C LYS A 76 0.12 21.91 14.77
N LYS A 77 1.08 21.99 13.85
CA LYS A 77 1.91 23.20 13.65
C LYS A 77 1.06 24.42 13.32
N ASN A 78 0.12 24.31 12.40
CA ASN A 78 -0.77 25.41 12.02
C ASN A 78 -1.66 25.85 13.20
N LYS A 79 -2.21 24.90 13.97
CA LYS A 79 -3.03 25.20 15.14
C LYS A 79 -2.24 25.90 16.25
N SER A 80 -0.99 25.51 16.46
CA SER A 80 -0.08 26.18 17.39
C SER A 80 0.31 27.58 16.93
N GLN A 81 0.37 27.85 15.61
CA GLN A 81 0.69 29.18 15.09
C GLN A 81 -0.51 30.13 15.16
N ASP A 82 -1.72 29.61 14.94
CA ASP A 82 -2.96 30.37 15.09
C ASP A 82 -3.25 30.73 16.54
N GLY A 83 -3.10 29.77 17.47
CA GLY A 83 -3.21 30.04 18.91
C GLY A 83 -2.20 31.09 19.41
N ARG A 84 -1.01 31.13 18.80
CA ARG A 84 0.07 32.09 19.09
C ARG A 84 -0.05 33.44 18.36
N ARG A 85 -1.08 33.62 17.53
CA ARG A 85 -1.43 34.91 16.90
C ARG A 85 -2.56 35.59 17.67
N ASN A 86 -3.49 34.81 18.22
CA ASN A 86 -4.63 35.30 18.97
C ASN A 86 -4.26 35.80 20.39
N ASP A 87 -3.12 35.41 20.94
CA ASP A 87 -2.56 35.88 22.22
C ASP A 87 -1.69 37.14 22.09
N GLU A 88 -1.17 37.44 20.90
CA GLU A 88 -0.43 38.68 20.59
C GLU A 88 -1.34 39.87 20.21
N GLU A 89 -2.63 39.62 19.92
CA GLU A 89 -3.62 40.66 19.54
C GLU A 89 -4.41 41.26 20.74
N PHE A 90 -4.11 40.89 22.00
CA PHE A 90 -4.72 41.46 23.21
C PHE A 90 -3.75 42.31 24.04
#